data_AF-A0A497M6R3-F1
#
_entry.id   AF-A0A497M6R3-F1
#
_cell.length_a   1.000
_cell.length_b   1.000
_cell.length_c   1.000
_cell.angle_alpha   90.00
_cell.angle_beta   90.00
_cell.angle_gamma   90.00
#
_symmetry.space_group_name_H-M   'P 1'
#
loop_
_entity.id
_entity.type
_entity.pdbx_description
1 polymer ?
#
loop_
_entity_poly.entity_id
_entity_poly.type
_entity_poly.pdbx_seq_one_letter_code
_entity_poly.pdbx_strand_id
1 'polypeptide(L)'
;ESDEHFLYVDLGCGVTGRLSKSEVTDGGPRQVIVQVERKRLGVKQPVLTTKLKVFGNHAILAKNSKTGVSLKIYDLEKRAELYALGKALSPEGWGIIWRESSKNQPRETLENEVARLFEKIKTLDSKTLSADAPTLLVEGLHFIDVEFPYLSKRRLDSFRASVAQTLNGHHFYKSCGGKVSAALEMAEKLLEKGQDRAEVENLFKKQVMYEFPEAGSQMDVQHVKLSGLVLHLGEATIEEIDSERIRFRRAMRSNGFYDGLGARKEAGDQALSETKPGEWYIKTKYFSKDGEWKGTYINLNTPVEVYPKTLRYVDLEVDICVRPDGTVKVLDMEKLEKAFEKGFISKKLFETVKEKATQIKNSVIR
;
A
#
# COMPACT_ATOMS: atom_id res chain seq x y z
N GLU A 1 -14.36 -22.30 -9.37
CA GLU A 1 -12.97 -22.65 -9.76
C GLU A 1 -12.11 -22.75 -8.51
N SER A 2 -10.95 -23.41 -8.56
CA SER A 2 -10.02 -23.48 -7.42
C SER A 2 -8.57 -23.54 -7.88
N ASP A 3 -7.67 -22.93 -7.13
CA ASP A 3 -6.22 -23.17 -7.26
C ASP A 3 -5.74 -24.13 -6.14
N GLU A 4 -4.44 -24.28 -5.92
CA GLU A 4 -3.88 -25.15 -4.89
C GLU A 4 -4.41 -24.82 -3.48
N HIS A 5 -4.58 -23.52 -3.15
CA HIS A 5 -4.84 -23.02 -1.80
C HIS A 5 -6.21 -22.34 -1.63
N PHE A 6 -6.85 -21.92 -2.72
CA PHE A 6 -8.04 -21.07 -2.71
C PHE A 6 -9.17 -21.62 -3.58
N LEU A 7 -10.39 -21.32 -3.15
CA LEU A 7 -11.62 -21.42 -3.93
C LEU A 7 -11.97 -20.03 -4.47
N TYR A 8 -12.38 -19.98 -5.72
CA TYR A 8 -12.89 -18.76 -6.36
C TYR A 8 -14.41 -18.75 -6.27
N VAL A 9 -14.94 -17.75 -5.56
CA VAL A 9 -16.37 -17.58 -5.30
C VAL A 9 -16.88 -16.41 -6.13
N ASP A 10 -17.90 -16.66 -6.94
CA ASP A 10 -18.62 -15.61 -7.68
C ASP A 10 -19.51 -14.81 -6.71
N LEU A 11 -19.31 -13.49 -6.67
CA LEU A 11 -20.08 -12.56 -5.85
C LEU A 11 -21.14 -11.82 -6.66
N GLY A 12 -21.30 -12.14 -7.95
CA GLY A 12 -22.16 -11.43 -8.87
C GLY A 12 -21.47 -10.22 -9.51
N CYS A 13 -22.14 -9.61 -10.49
CA CYS A 13 -21.65 -8.41 -11.21
C CYS A 13 -20.23 -8.54 -11.80
N GLY A 14 -19.82 -9.76 -12.15
CA GLY A 14 -18.48 -10.03 -12.69
C GLY A 14 -17.34 -9.97 -11.67
N VAL A 15 -17.65 -9.99 -10.36
CA VAL A 15 -16.65 -9.96 -9.29
C VAL A 15 -16.44 -11.35 -8.71
N THR A 16 -15.21 -11.83 -8.77
CA THR A 16 -14.80 -13.10 -8.14
C THR A 16 -13.88 -12.83 -6.96
N GLY A 17 -14.18 -13.42 -5.80
CA GLY A 17 -13.32 -13.36 -4.61
C GLY A 17 -12.58 -14.67 -4.35
N ARG A 18 -11.54 -14.59 -3.52
CA ARG A 18 -10.70 -15.72 -3.10
C ARG A 18 -11.01 -16.14 -1.68
N LEU A 19 -11.44 -17.38 -1.47
CA LEU A 19 -11.70 -17.98 -0.17
C LEU A 19 -10.67 -19.08 0.11
N SER A 20 -10.12 -19.15 1.32
CA SER A 20 -9.20 -20.21 1.70
C SER A 20 -9.90 -21.57 1.70
N LYS A 21 -9.30 -22.61 1.10
CA LYS A 21 -9.86 -23.97 1.14
C LYS A 21 -10.04 -24.48 2.57
N SER A 22 -9.19 -24.08 3.51
CA SER A 22 -9.30 -24.48 4.92
C SER A 22 -10.57 -23.97 5.63
N GLU A 23 -11.29 -23.02 5.04
CA GLU A 23 -12.56 -22.50 5.58
C GLU A 23 -13.79 -23.24 5.06
N VAL A 24 -13.60 -24.23 4.18
CA VAL A 24 -14.65 -25.06 3.58
C VAL A 24 -14.25 -26.52 3.69
N THR A 25 -15.16 -27.38 4.14
CA THR A 25 -14.91 -28.83 4.19
C THR A 25 -14.91 -29.45 2.79
N ASP A 26 -14.11 -30.51 2.57
CA ASP A 26 -14.08 -31.25 1.29
C ASP A 26 -15.49 -31.74 0.89
N GLY A 27 -15.83 -31.58 -0.40
CA GLY A 27 -17.20 -31.78 -0.91
C GLY A 27 -18.13 -30.56 -0.71
N GLY A 28 -17.55 -29.37 -0.52
CA GLY A 28 -18.23 -28.14 -0.12
C GLY A 28 -19.47 -27.74 -0.96
N PRO A 29 -20.40 -26.98 -0.35
CA PRO A 29 -21.69 -26.66 -0.95
C PRO A 29 -21.54 -25.80 -2.22
N ARG A 30 -22.49 -25.96 -3.15
CA ARG A 30 -22.58 -25.19 -4.40
C ARG A 30 -22.77 -23.67 -4.16
N GLN A 31 -23.14 -23.29 -2.93
CA GLN A 31 -23.35 -21.93 -2.46
C GLN A 31 -22.75 -21.77 -1.06
N VAL A 32 -22.14 -20.62 -0.79
CA VAL A 32 -21.49 -20.33 0.50
C VAL A 32 -21.71 -18.88 0.89
N ILE A 33 -21.99 -18.64 2.16
CA ILE A 33 -22.07 -17.27 2.71
C ILE A 33 -20.65 -16.83 3.04
N VAL A 34 -20.25 -15.72 2.45
CA VAL A 34 -18.92 -15.16 2.60
C VAL A 34 -19.01 -13.69 2.96
N GLN A 35 -18.02 -13.22 3.71
CA GLN A 35 -17.78 -11.81 3.94
C GLN A 35 -16.50 -11.40 3.24
N VAL A 36 -16.52 -10.21 2.61
CA VAL A 36 -15.30 -9.57 2.11
C VAL A 36 -14.48 -9.12 3.33
N GLU A 37 -13.38 -9.81 3.61
CA GLU A 37 -12.50 -9.49 4.74
C GLU A 37 -11.60 -8.30 4.42
N ARG A 38 -11.00 -8.33 3.23
CA ARG A 38 -10.10 -7.27 2.75
C ARG A 38 -9.99 -7.31 1.24
N LYS A 39 -9.86 -6.13 0.64
CA LYS A 39 -9.31 -5.97 -0.70
C LYS A 39 -8.02 -5.18 -0.56
N ARG A 40 -6.89 -5.83 -0.82
CA ARG A 40 -5.60 -5.12 -0.79
C ARG A 40 -5.51 -4.23 -2.02
N LEU A 41 -4.95 -3.04 -1.86
CA LEU A 41 -4.59 -2.15 -2.95
C LEU A 41 -3.81 -2.92 -4.05
N GLY A 42 -4.15 -2.66 -5.32
CA GLY A 42 -3.56 -3.34 -6.48
C GLY A 42 -4.04 -4.77 -6.75
N VAL A 43 -4.79 -5.41 -5.85
CA VAL A 43 -5.30 -6.79 -6.04
C VAL A 43 -6.70 -6.77 -6.64
N LYS A 44 -6.88 -7.49 -7.76
CA LYS A 44 -8.16 -7.58 -8.47
C LYS A 44 -9.25 -8.26 -7.64
N GLN A 45 -8.91 -9.37 -7.00
CA GLN A 45 -9.85 -10.23 -6.29
C GLN A 45 -9.80 -9.97 -4.78
N PRO A 46 -10.94 -9.66 -4.13
CA PRO A 46 -10.99 -9.53 -2.68
C PRO A 46 -10.74 -10.87 -1.99
N VAL A 47 -10.21 -10.82 -0.78
CA VAL A 47 -10.11 -11.99 0.11
C VAL A 47 -11.41 -12.14 0.88
N LEU A 48 -11.93 -13.36 0.89
CA LEU A 48 -13.18 -13.75 1.50
C LEU A 48 -12.93 -14.60 2.74
N THR A 49 -13.91 -14.60 3.64
CA THR A 49 -13.94 -15.50 4.81
C THR A 49 -15.36 -15.97 5.08
N THR A 50 -15.50 -17.19 5.62
CA THR A 50 -16.78 -17.71 6.15
C THR A 50 -16.95 -17.38 7.64
N LYS A 51 -15.92 -16.82 8.28
CA LYS A 51 -15.92 -16.38 9.68
C LYS A 51 -16.60 -15.01 9.79
N LEU A 52 -17.92 -15.01 9.65
CA LEU A 52 -18.74 -13.79 9.60
C LEU A 52 -18.58 -12.92 10.85
N LYS A 53 -18.48 -11.61 10.63
CA LYS A 53 -18.35 -10.57 11.66
C LYS A 53 -19.35 -9.45 11.38
N VAL A 54 -20.14 -9.10 12.39
CA VAL A 54 -21.03 -7.94 12.37
C VAL A 54 -20.42 -6.85 13.25
N PHE A 55 -20.14 -5.71 12.64
CA PHE A 55 -19.44 -4.60 13.28
C PHE A 55 -20.41 -3.58 13.87
N GLY A 56 -20.18 -3.23 15.13
CA GLY A 56 -20.75 -2.05 15.78
C GLY A 56 -19.66 -1.07 16.22
N ASN A 57 -20.07 -0.01 16.91
CA ASN A 57 -19.19 1.04 17.39
C ASN A 57 -18.31 0.59 18.56
N HIS A 58 -18.86 -0.22 19.46
CA HIS A 58 -18.23 -0.70 20.69
C HIS A 58 -18.04 -2.22 20.71
N ALA A 59 -18.80 -2.97 19.93
CA ALA A 59 -18.75 -4.43 19.88
C ALA A 59 -18.58 -4.97 18.45
N ILE A 60 -18.01 -6.16 18.34
CA ILE A 60 -18.00 -6.96 17.11
C ILE A 60 -18.57 -8.33 17.48
N LEU A 61 -19.65 -8.75 16.82
CA LEU A 61 -20.16 -10.12 16.94
C LEU A 61 -19.46 -10.98 15.87
N ALA A 62 -18.81 -12.05 16.28
CA ALA A 62 -18.10 -12.97 15.38
C ALA A 62 -18.64 -14.39 15.49
N LYS A 63 -19.02 -14.98 14.34
CA LYS A 63 -19.58 -16.34 14.27
C LYS A 63 -18.52 -17.36 14.62
N ASN A 64 -18.89 -18.37 15.40
CA ASN A 64 -18.02 -19.44 15.92
C ASN A 64 -16.76 -18.93 16.63
N SER A 65 -16.84 -17.75 17.25
CA SER A 65 -15.74 -17.13 17.99
C SER A 65 -16.02 -17.11 19.48
N LYS A 66 -14.96 -17.05 20.30
CA LYS A 66 -15.08 -16.79 21.73
C LYS A 66 -15.26 -15.28 21.97
N THR A 67 -15.91 -14.95 23.09
CA THR A 67 -15.95 -13.59 23.64
C THR A 67 -14.54 -13.09 23.94
N GLY A 68 -14.25 -11.82 23.67
CA GLY A 68 -12.94 -11.21 23.90
C GLY A 68 -13.00 -9.72 24.18
N VAL A 69 -11.88 -9.16 24.63
CA VAL A 69 -11.71 -7.72 24.91
C VAL A 69 -10.43 -7.24 24.24
N SER A 70 -10.51 -6.12 23.52
CA SER A 70 -9.37 -5.46 22.86
C SER A 70 -8.13 -5.42 23.75
N LEU A 71 -6.97 -5.81 23.21
CA LEU A 71 -5.68 -5.78 23.94
C LEU A 71 -5.24 -4.38 24.34
N LYS A 72 -5.82 -3.32 23.76
CA LYS A 72 -5.54 -1.92 24.09
C LYS A 72 -6.23 -1.45 25.38
N ILE A 73 -7.16 -2.23 25.92
CA ILE A 73 -7.76 -1.97 27.23
C ILE A 73 -6.86 -2.65 28.27
N TYR A 74 -5.96 -1.89 28.90
CA TYR A 74 -5.00 -2.44 29.87
C TYR A 74 -5.56 -2.62 31.29
N ASP A 75 -6.65 -1.93 31.60
CA ASP A 75 -7.33 -1.99 32.90
C ASP A 75 -7.93 -3.39 33.14
N LEU A 76 -7.34 -4.14 34.09
CA LEU A 76 -7.69 -5.53 34.35
C LEU A 76 -9.11 -5.70 34.89
N GLU A 77 -9.58 -4.79 35.74
CA GLU A 77 -10.93 -4.83 36.30
C GLU A 77 -11.95 -4.59 35.18
N LYS A 78 -11.72 -3.54 34.37
CA LYS A 78 -12.62 -3.24 33.26
C LYS A 78 -12.63 -4.34 32.20
N ARG A 79 -11.48 -4.98 31.96
CA ARG A 79 -11.40 -6.15 31.08
C ARG A 79 -12.24 -7.31 31.61
N ALA A 80 -12.15 -7.61 32.91
CA ALA A 80 -12.91 -8.69 33.51
C ALA A 80 -14.42 -8.41 33.46
N GLU A 81 -14.83 -7.18 33.77
CA GLU A 81 -16.21 -6.71 33.66
C GLU A 81 -16.77 -6.87 32.24
N LEU A 82 -16.06 -6.36 31.24
CA LEU A 82 -16.46 -6.47 29.83
C LEU A 82 -16.49 -7.92 29.36
N TYR A 83 -15.53 -8.74 29.77
CA TYR A 83 -15.51 -10.16 29.43
C TYR A 83 -16.74 -10.89 29.99
N ALA A 84 -17.07 -10.66 31.26
CA ALA A 84 -18.25 -11.23 31.91
C ALA A 84 -19.54 -10.76 31.25
N LEU A 85 -19.66 -9.46 30.97
CA LEU A 85 -20.80 -8.89 30.24
C LEU A 85 -20.93 -9.53 28.84
N GLY A 86 -19.83 -9.62 28.11
CA GLY A 86 -19.81 -10.24 26.79
C GLY A 86 -20.23 -11.71 26.84
N LYS A 87 -19.83 -12.46 27.87
CA LYS A 87 -20.24 -13.86 28.06
C LYS A 87 -21.73 -14.00 28.34
N ALA A 88 -22.29 -13.11 29.17
CA ALA A 88 -23.72 -13.11 29.49
C ALA A 88 -24.59 -12.74 28.28
N LEU A 89 -24.11 -11.83 27.41
CA LEU A 89 -24.87 -11.33 26.26
C LEU A 89 -24.59 -12.08 24.95
N SER A 90 -23.60 -12.97 24.90
CA SER A 90 -23.19 -13.64 23.66
C SER A 90 -24.31 -14.57 23.17
N PRO A 91 -24.85 -14.37 21.95
CA PRO A 91 -25.82 -15.29 21.37
C PRO A 91 -25.20 -16.67 21.09
N GLU A 92 -26.03 -17.70 20.98
CA GLU A 92 -25.56 -19.03 20.62
C GLU A 92 -24.83 -19.02 19.26
N GLY A 93 -23.65 -19.64 19.20
CA GLY A 93 -22.80 -19.66 18.01
C GLY A 93 -22.08 -18.33 17.69
N TRP A 94 -22.21 -17.29 18.52
CA TRP A 94 -21.55 -16.00 18.33
C TRP A 94 -20.74 -15.57 19.56
N GLY A 95 -19.57 -15.00 19.32
CA GLY A 95 -18.74 -14.37 20.35
C GLY A 95 -18.74 -12.86 20.22
N ILE A 96 -18.83 -12.15 21.35
CA ILE A 96 -18.71 -10.69 21.39
C ILE A 96 -17.25 -10.28 21.65
N ILE A 97 -16.69 -9.46 20.76
CA ILE A 97 -15.37 -8.86 20.91
C ILE A 97 -15.55 -7.36 21.20
N TRP A 98 -15.24 -6.94 22.42
CA TRP A 98 -15.31 -5.53 22.83
C TRP A 98 -14.14 -4.71 22.26
N ARG A 99 -14.47 -3.58 21.62
CA ARG A 99 -13.52 -2.63 21.03
C ARG A 99 -12.98 -1.69 22.10
N GLU A 100 -11.86 -1.02 21.82
CA GLU A 100 -11.28 -0.03 22.74
C GLU A 100 -12.28 1.07 23.16
N SER A 101 -13.16 1.47 22.24
CA SER A 101 -14.22 2.45 22.48
C SER A 101 -15.23 2.03 23.54
N SER A 102 -15.36 0.74 23.88
CA SER A 102 -16.30 0.26 24.90
C SER A 102 -15.84 0.59 26.33
N LYS A 103 -14.56 0.90 26.53
CA LYS A 103 -13.96 1.13 27.85
C LYS A 103 -14.72 2.17 28.67
N ASN A 104 -15.14 3.25 28.03
CA ASN A 104 -15.75 4.41 28.70
C ASN A 104 -17.27 4.49 28.48
N GLN A 105 -17.91 3.40 28.05
CA GLN A 105 -19.36 3.39 27.79
C GLN A 105 -20.15 2.83 28.98
N PRO A 106 -21.35 3.39 29.24
CA PRO A 106 -22.29 2.79 30.17
C PRO A 106 -22.72 1.39 29.72
N ARG A 107 -23.01 0.51 30.68
CA ARG A 107 -23.46 -0.86 30.44
C ARG A 107 -24.69 -0.93 29.52
N GLU A 108 -25.67 -0.06 29.75
CA GLU A 108 -26.89 0.01 28.95
C GLU A 108 -26.60 0.30 27.47
N THR A 109 -25.66 1.20 27.17
CA THR A 109 -25.23 1.51 25.80
C THR A 109 -24.66 0.27 25.11
N LEU A 110 -23.85 -0.51 25.84
CA LEU A 110 -23.24 -1.73 25.33
C LEU A 110 -24.28 -2.84 25.09
N GLU A 111 -25.21 -3.02 26.02
CA GLU A 111 -26.33 -3.98 25.90
C GLU A 111 -27.22 -3.64 24.71
N ASN A 112 -27.61 -2.36 24.57
CA ASN A 112 -28.42 -1.87 23.45
C ASN A 112 -27.71 -2.05 22.11
N GLU A 113 -26.39 -1.83 22.05
CA GLU A 113 -25.62 -2.09 20.83
C GLU A 113 -25.61 -3.57 20.47
N VAL A 114 -25.35 -4.46 21.44
CA VAL A 114 -25.36 -5.91 21.19
C VAL A 114 -26.73 -6.37 20.70
N ALA A 115 -27.82 -5.90 21.29
CA ALA A 115 -29.18 -6.20 20.84
C ALA A 115 -29.40 -5.77 19.37
N ARG A 116 -28.98 -4.56 19.00
CA ARG A 116 -29.05 -4.08 17.59
C ARG A 116 -28.22 -4.93 16.64
N LEU A 117 -27.02 -5.35 17.05
CA LEU A 117 -26.18 -6.23 16.23
C LEU A 117 -26.80 -7.62 16.07
N PHE A 118 -27.50 -8.11 17.09
CA PHE A 118 -28.23 -9.37 17.01
C PHE A 118 -29.44 -9.30 16.07
N GLU A 119 -30.21 -8.21 16.09
CA GLU A 119 -31.29 -8.00 15.13
C GLU A 119 -30.78 -7.95 13.68
N LYS A 120 -29.58 -7.40 13.45
CA LYS A 120 -28.92 -7.46 12.14
C LYS A 120 -28.59 -8.90 11.72
N ILE A 121 -28.16 -9.75 12.64
CA ILE A 121 -27.89 -11.18 12.39
C ILE A 121 -29.19 -11.89 12.01
N LYS A 122 -30.28 -11.70 12.76
CA LYS A 122 -31.59 -12.28 12.42
C LYS A 122 -32.07 -11.85 11.03
N THR A 123 -31.91 -10.57 10.71
CA THR A 123 -32.24 -10.03 9.38
C THR A 123 -31.39 -10.70 8.30
N LEU A 124 -30.09 -10.88 8.54
CA LEU A 124 -29.19 -11.58 7.64
C LEU A 124 -29.59 -13.04 7.41
N ASP A 125 -29.90 -13.77 8.48
CA ASP A 125 -30.34 -15.18 8.40
C ASP A 125 -31.64 -15.31 7.61
N SER A 126 -32.60 -14.41 7.82
CA SER A 126 -33.87 -14.40 7.07
C SER A 126 -33.67 -14.14 5.57
N LYS A 127 -32.81 -13.18 5.20
CA LYS A 127 -32.47 -12.90 3.80
C LYS A 127 -31.76 -14.06 3.11
N THR A 128 -30.92 -14.77 3.86
CA THR A 128 -30.16 -15.90 3.33
C THR A 128 -31.07 -17.06 2.93
N LEU A 129 -32.14 -17.31 3.69
CA LEU A 129 -33.08 -18.40 3.41
C LEU A 129 -33.87 -18.21 2.10
N SER A 130 -34.07 -16.97 1.66
CA SER A 130 -34.90 -16.62 0.50
C SER A 130 -34.11 -16.14 -0.72
N ALA A 131 -32.80 -15.96 -0.62
CA ALA A 131 -31.99 -15.35 -1.67
C ALA A 131 -31.36 -16.39 -2.60
N ASP A 132 -31.52 -16.20 -3.90
CA ASP A 132 -30.78 -16.95 -4.91
C ASP A 132 -29.35 -16.41 -5.05
N ALA A 133 -28.34 -17.28 -4.99
CA ALA A 133 -26.95 -16.88 -5.16
C ALA A 133 -26.59 -16.67 -6.64
N PRO A 134 -25.69 -15.72 -6.98
CA PRO A 134 -25.03 -14.76 -6.08
C PRO A 134 -25.87 -13.52 -5.80
N THR A 135 -26.02 -13.15 -4.51
CA THR A 135 -26.77 -11.96 -4.08
C THR A 135 -26.05 -11.25 -2.93
N LEU A 136 -26.05 -9.91 -2.96
CA LEU A 136 -25.57 -9.08 -1.85
C LEU A 136 -26.56 -9.12 -0.69
N LEU A 137 -26.16 -9.70 0.44
CA LEU A 137 -27.02 -9.80 1.63
C LEU A 137 -27.03 -8.51 2.46
N VAL A 138 -25.84 -7.96 2.71
CA VAL A 138 -25.61 -6.77 3.54
C VAL A 138 -24.47 -5.95 2.95
N GLU A 139 -24.69 -4.64 2.83
CA GLU A 139 -23.62 -3.70 2.45
C GLU A 139 -22.55 -3.64 3.54
N GLY A 140 -21.29 -3.76 3.11
CA GLY A 140 -20.13 -3.68 3.99
C GLY A 140 -19.71 -2.25 4.27
N LEU A 141 -18.48 -2.09 4.78
CA LEU A 141 -17.84 -0.78 4.90
C LEU A 141 -17.29 -0.34 3.54
N HIS A 142 -17.26 0.97 3.32
CA HIS A 142 -16.47 1.56 2.24
C HIS A 142 -15.03 1.73 2.72
N PHE A 143 -14.08 1.28 1.93
CA PHE A 143 -12.64 1.43 2.21
C PHE A 143 -12.01 2.27 1.11
N ILE A 144 -11.09 3.14 1.50
CA ILE A 144 -10.22 3.86 0.59
C ILE A 144 -8.79 3.58 1.03
N ASP A 145 -7.99 3.08 0.10
CA ASP A 145 -6.55 2.93 0.28
C ASP A 145 -5.86 4.17 -0.31
N VAL A 146 -4.97 4.79 0.47
CA VAL A 146 -4.24 6.00 0.07
C VAL A 146 -2.74 5.75 0.22
N GLU A 147 -1.99 5.98 -0.85
CA GLU A 147 -0.52 5.95 -0.81
C GLU A 147 0.01 7.29 -0.29
N PHE A 148 0.96 7.25 0.65
CA PHE A 148 1.67 8.44 1.12
C PHE A 148 3.10 8.47 0.55
N PRO A 149 3.32 9.09 -0.63
CA PRO A 149 4.65 9.23 -1.21
C PRO A 149 5.50 10.27 -0.47
N TYR A 150 6.75 10.43 -0.90
CA TYR A 150 7.78 11.31 -0.33
C TYR A 150 7.27 12.66 0.23
N LEU A 151 6.55 13.46 -0.58
CA LEU A 151 6.08 14.77 -0.14
C LEU A 151 5.01 14.70 0.94
N SER A 152 4.14 13.69 0.88
CA SER A 152 3.13 13.46 1.91
C SER A 152 3.79 13.09 3.23
N LYS A 153 4.80 12.20 3.22
CA LYS A 153 5.58 11.83 4.41
C LYS A 153 6.25 13.04 5.05
N ARG A 154 6.89 13.90 4.26
CA ARG A 154 7.50 15.15 4.78
C ARG A 154 6.48 16.08 5.41
N ARG A 155 5.26 16.16 4.84
CA ARG A 155 4.19 16.95 5.42
C ARG A 155 3.66 16.34 6.72
N LEU A 156 3.52 15.02 6.78
CA LEU A 156 3.14 14.29 7.98
C LEU A 156 4.20 14.42 9.10
N ASP A 157 5.49 14.39 8.76
CA ASP A 157 6.59 14.68 9.70
C ASP A 157 6.40 16.06 10.33
N SER A 158 6.08 17.06 9.51
CA SER A 158 5.86 18.44 9.97
C SER A 158 4.68 18.57 10.93
N PHE A 159 3.57 17.85 10.65
CA PHE A 159 2.42 17.82 11.54
C PHE A 159 2.71 17.08 12.85
N ARG A 160 3.46 15.98 12.79
CA ARG A 160 3.85 15.26 14.01
C ARG A 160 4.81 16.08 14.87
N ALA A 161 5.73 16.81 14.23
CA ALA A 161 6.68 17.69 14.91
C ALA A 161 6.02 18.81 15.73
N SER A 162 4.77 19.18 15.45
CA SER A 162 4.05 20.19 16.24
C SER A 162 3.50 19.66 17.56
N VAL A 163 3.51 18.34 17.78
CA VAL A 163 2.94 17.70 19.00
C VAL A 163 3.87 16.70 19.67
N ALA A 164 4.92 16.22 18.98
CA ALA A 164 5.87 15.24 19.49
C ALA A 164 7.28 15.47 18.94
N GLN A 165 8.30 15.07 19.71
CA GLN A 165 9.69 15.06 19.22
C GLN A 165 9.78 14.19 17.97
N THR A 166 10.14 14.82 16.86
CA THR A 166 10.08 14.18 15.53
C THR A 166 11.38 14.47 14.80
N LEU A 167 12.10 13.42 14.42
CA LEU A 167 13.26 13.57 13.55
C LEU A 167 12.82 13.88 12.11
N ASN A 168 13.64 14.67 11.41
CA ASN A 168 13.42 14.94 10.00
C ASN A 168 13.44 13.63 9.19
N GLY A 169 12.39 13.36 8.41
CA GLY A 169 12.26 12.10 7.68
C GLY A 169 11.68 10.95 8.50
N HIS A 170 11.05 11.21 9.66
CA HIS A 170 10.45 10.19 10.52
C HIS A 170 9.66 9.14 9.74
N HIS A 171 8.66 9.54 8.93
CA HIS A 171 7.82 8.58 8.22
C HIS A 171 8.60 7.79 7.15
N PHE A 172 9.65 8.37 6.56
CA PHE A 172 10.54 7.68 5.64
C PHE A 172 11.35 6.60 6.36
N TYR A 173 12.07 6.96 7.44
CA TYR A 173 12.86 6.00 8.22
C TYR A 173 12.00 4.93 8.90
N LYS A 174 10.78 5.29 9.32
CA LYS A 174 9.79 4.34 9.83
C LYS A 174 9.39 3.32 8.76
N SER A 175 9.23 3.78 7.51
CA SER A 175 8.90 2.92 6.35
C SER A 175 10.04 1.97 5.98
N CYS A 176 11.30 2.27 6.31
CA CYS A 176 12.42 1.34 6.15
C CYS A 176 12.28 0.08 7.02
N GLY A 177 11.56 0.16 8.15
CA GLY A 177 11.44 -0.94 9.10
C GLY A 177 12.78 -1.34 9.74
N GLY A 178 12.80 -2.53 10.36
CA GLY A 178 14.01 -3.16 10.89
C GLY A 178 14.86 -2.26 11.79
N LYS A 179 16.19 -2.33 11.61
CA LYS A 179 17.16 -1.56 12.40
C LYS A 179 17.02 -0.05 12.23
N VAL A 180 16.66 0.42 11.03
CA VAL A 180 16.49 1.85 10.74
C VAL A 180 15.32 2.42 11.54
N SER A 181 14.17 1.74 11.55
CA SER A 181 13.02 2.14 12.38
C SER A 181 13.33 2.07 13.88
N ALA A 182 14.06 1.05 14.33
CA ALA A 182 14.45 0.92 15.74
C ALA A 182 15.41 2.05 16.17
N ALA A 183 16.39 2.39 15.33
CA ALA A 183 17.31 3.50 15.57
C ALA A 183 16.57 4.86 15.61
N LEU A 184 15.57 5.04 14.74
CA LEU A 184 14.72 6.24 14.73
C LEU A 184 13.98 6.40 16.06
N GLU A 185 13.34 5.33 16.53
CA GLU A 185 12.60 5.33 17.81
C GLU A 185 13.52 5.64 18.99
N MET A 186 14.73 5.06 19.01
CA MET A 186 15.72 5.34 20.03
C MET A 186 16.15 6.82 20.00
N ALA A 187 16.43 7.35 18.82
CA ALA A 187 16.86 8.73 18.64
C ALA A 187 15.77 9.74 19.07
N GLU A 188 14.51 9.51 18.70
CA GLU A 188 13.40 10.36 19.18
C GLU A 188 13.23 10.29 20.70
N LYS A 189 13.42 9.11 21.32
CA LYS A 189 13.44 8.97 22.78
C LYS A 189 14.56 9.76 23.45
N LEU A 190 15.71 9.90 22.80
CA LEU A 190 16.81 10.73 23.32
C LEU A 190 16.43 12.22 23.28
N LEU A 191 15.76 12.66 22.22
CA LEU A 191 15.21 14.02 22.14
C LEU A 191 14.14 14.28 23.22
N GLU A 192 13.26 13.30 23.49
CA GLU A 192 12.28 13.39 24.57
C GLU A 192 12.94 13.53 25.95
N LYS A 193 14.14 12.94 26.12
CA LYS A 193 14.97 13.08 27.34
C LYS A 193 15.80 14.36 27.37
N GLY A 194 15.63 15.27 26.41
CA GLY A 194 16.31 16.56 26.37
C GLY A 194 17.76 16.51 25.89
N GLN A 195 18.17 15.46 25.18
CA GLN A 195 19.48 15.43 24.52
C GLN A 195 19.55 16.46 23.37
N ASP A 196 20.76 16.92 23.04
CA ASP A 196 20.96 17.87 21.96
C ASP A 196 20.52 17.31 20.60
N ARG A 197 19.78 18.12 19.84
CA ARG A 197 19.18 17.67 18.59
C ARG A 197 20.21 17.41 17.50
N ALA A 198 21.21 18.28 17.37
CA ALA A 198 22.22 18.15 16.33
C ALA A 198 23.10 16.92 16.56
N GLU A 199 23.45 16.65 17.83
CA GLU A 199 24.17 15.45 18.23
C GLU A 199 23.36 14.18 17.93
N VAL A 200 22.09 14.12 18.36
CA VAL A 200 21.22 12.97 18.12
C VAL A 200 21.02 12.73 16.62
N GLU A 201 20.80 13.77 15.83
CA GLU A 201 20.66 13.66 14.37
C GLU A 201 21.94 13.14 13.70
N ASN A 202 23.11 13.59 14.15
CA ASN A 202 24.39 13.13 13.62
C ASN A 202 24.67 11.65 13.96
N LEU A 203 24.44 11.26 15.22
CA LEU A 203 24.60 9.87 15.66
C LEU A 203 23.62 8.95 14.94
N PHE A 204 22.36 9.37 14.82
CA PHE A 204 21.35 8.62 14.09
C PHE A 204 21.76 8.40 12.63
N LYS A 205 22.19 9.47 11.92
CA LYS A 205 22.67 9.35 10.53
C LYS A 205 23.83 8.37 10.40
N LYS A 206 24.84 8.45 11.27
CA LYS A 206 25.97 7.50 11.28
C LYS A 206 25.53 6.06 11.54
N GLN A 207 24.54 5.87 12.41
CA GLN A 207 24.03 4.54 12.75
C GLN A 207 23.30 3.90 11.57
N VAL A 208 22.51 4.66 10.82
CA VAL A 208 21.66 4.11 9.75
C VAL A 208 22.35 4.08 8.38
N MET A 209 23.43 4.83 8.17
CA MET A 209 24.04 4.97 6.84
C MET A 209 24.47 3.64 6.21
N TYR A 210 24.95 2.69 7.02
CA TYR A 210 25.37 1.36 6.57
C TYR A 210 24.22 0.43 6.19
N GLU A 211 22.98 0.80 6.51
CA GLU A 211 21.79 0.07 6.08
C GLU A 211 21.31 0.54 4.70
N PHE A 212 21.79 1.70 4.21
CA PHE A 212 21.45 2.22 2.89
C PHE A 212 22.41 1.69 1.82
N PRO A 213 21.95 1.59 0.56
CA PRO A 213 22.74 0.99 -0.48
C PRO A 213 23.93 1.86 -0.92
N GLU A 214 25.00 1.21 -1.33
CA GLU A 214 26.23 1.81 -1.88
C GLU A 214 26.50 1.32 -3.32
N ALA A 215 27.49 1.90 -4.00
CA ALA A 215 27.90 1.44 -5.32
C ALA A 215 28.26 -0.06 -5.30
N GLY A 216 27.76 -0.82 -6.28
CA GLY A 216 27.87 -2.27 -6.34
C GLY A 216 26.73 -3.04 -5.64
N SER A 217 25.92 -2.38 -4.82
CA SER A 217 24.75 -3.01 -4.18
C SER A 217 23.69 -3.43 -5.20
N GLN A 218 22.97 -4.51 -4.91
CA GLN A 218 21.75 -4.88 -5.60
C GLN A 218 20.54 -4.25 -4.90
N MET A 219 19.62 -3.69 -5.69
CA MET A 219 18.35 -3.14 -5.18
C MET A 219 17.18 -3.54 -6.06
N ASP A 220 16.03 -3.77 -5.45
CA ASP A 220 14.75 -3.90 -6.17
C ASP A 220 14.25 -2.52 -6.62
N VAL A 221 13.61 -2.46 -7.79
CA VAL A 221 12.98 -1.23 -8.29
C VAL A 221 11.46 -1.42 -8.27
N GLN A 222 10.82 -0.78 -7.30
CA GLN A 222 9.37 -0.82 -7.11
C GLN A 222 8.69 0.30 -7.88
N HIS A 223 8.06 -0.10 -8.98
CA HIS A 223 7.23 0.76 -9.81
C HIS A 223 5.77 0.61 -9.38
N VAL A 224 5.30 1.55 -8.55
CA VAL A 224 3.95 1.53 -8.01
C VAL A 224 3.00 2.22 -8.98
N LYS A 225 1.97 1.52 -9.45
CA LYS A 225 0.93 2.09 -10.32
C LYS A 225 -0.05 2.94 -9.52
N LEU A 226 -0.82 3.81 -10.20
CA LEU A 226 -1.89 4.59 -9.54
C LEU A 226 -3.00 3.72 -8.92
N SER A 227 -3.16 2.48 -9.40
CA SER A 227 -4.02 1.46 -8.78
C SER A 227 -3.45 0.87 -7.48
N GLY A 228 -2.22 1.27 -7.14
CA GLY A 228 -1.35 0.77 -6.09
C GLY A 228 -0.85 -0.66 -6.26
N LEU A 229 -1.00 -1.23 -7.47
CA LEU A 229 -0.26 -2.42 -7.87
C LEU A 229 1.24 -2.10 -7.87
N VAL A 230 2.02 -2.88 -7.12
CA VAL A 230 3.47 -2.76 -7.07
C VAL A 230 4.08 -3.72 -8.10
N LEU A 231 4.75 -3.16 -9.12
CA LEU A 231 5.52 -3.93 -10.08
C LEU A 231 6.99 -3.96 -9.65
N HIS A 232 7.50 -5.15 -9.39
CA HIS A 232 8.91 -5.38 -9.12
C HIS A 232 9.64 -5.54 -10.45
N LEU A 233 10.37 -4.51 -10.85
CA LEU A 233 10.99 -4.51 -12.17
C LEU A 233 12.28 -5.37 -12.24
N GLY A 234 12.71 -5.92 -11.10
CA GLY A 234 13.86 -6.81 -10.96
C GLY A 234 15.02 -6.15 -10.20
N GLU A 235 16.04 -6.95 -9.92
CA GLU A 235 17.26 -6.50 -9.24
C GLU A 235 18.11 -5.63 -10.17
N ALA A 236 18.42 -4.43 -9.68
CA ALA A 236 19.30 -3.46 -10.30
C ALA A 236 20.61 -3.36 -9.53
N THR A 237 21.71 -3.28 -10.28
CA THR A 237 23.03 -3.00 -9.72
C THR A 237 23.27 -1.50 -9.72
N ILE A 238 23.60 -0.94 -8.57
CA ILE A 238 23.93 0.48 -8.44
C ILE A 238 25.35 0.70 -8.96
N GLU A 239 25.50 1.60 -9.92
CA GLU A 239 26.80 2.02 -10.45
C GLU A 239 27.36 3.21 -9.68
N GLU A 240 26.48 4.13 -9.27
CA GLU A 240 26.83 5.40 -8.62
C GLU A 240 25.68 5.80 -7.69
N ILE A 241 25.98 6.23 -6.47
CA ILE A 241 25.00 6.77 -5.52
C ILE A 241 25.64 7.84 -4.64
N ASP A 242 25.08 9.03 -4.67
CA ASP A 242 25.39 10.14 -3.77
C ASP A 242 24.12 10.98 -3.49
N SER A 243 24.28 12.16 -2.89
CA SER A 243 23.15 13.04 -2.54
C SER A 243 22.44 13.67 -3.74
N GLU A 244 23.12 13.78 -4.88
CA GLU A 244 22.64 14.46 -6.09
C GLU A 244 22.36 13.49 -7.25
N ARG A 245 22.79 12.23 -7.16
CA ARG A 245 22.66 11.27 -8.25
C ARG A 245 22.61 9.82 -7.80
N ILE A 246 21.77 9.06 -8.49
CA ILE A 246 21.72 7.59 -8.43
C ILE A 246 21.70 7.07 -9.85
N ARG A 247 22.67 6.22 -10.17
CA ARG A 247 22.73 5.51 -11.44
C ARG A 247 22.70 4.02 -11.17
N PHE A 248 21.84 3.30 -11.88
CA PHE A 248 21.70 1.87 -11.73
C PHE A 248 21.39 1.20 -13.06
N ARG A 249 21.84 -0.06 -13.18
CA ARG A 249 21.70 -0.86 -14.38
C ARG A 249 20.82 -2.07 -14.13
N ARG A 250 20.03 -2.42 -15.15
CA ARG A 250 19.22 -3.63 -15.19
C ARG A 250 19.28 -4.32 -16.53
N ALA A 251 19.32 -5.65 -16.51
CA ALA A 251 19.15 -6.47 -17.70
C ALA A 251 17.66 -6.74 -17.95
N MET A 252 17.22 -6.61 -19.20
CA MET A 252 15.88 -7.01 -19.61
C MET A 252 15.79 -8.52 -19.71
N ARG A 253 14.74 -9.08 -19.11
CA ARG A 253 14.51 -10.53 -19.06
C ARG A 253 13.53 -11.04 -20.12
N SER A 254 12.71 -10.16 -20.68
CA SER A 254 11.62 -10.53 -21.58
C SER A 254 11.74 -9.80 -22.91
N ASN A 255 11.27 -10.45 -23.98
CA ASN A 255 11.07 -9.82 -25.27
C ASN A 255 9.79 -8.96 -25.25
N GLY A 256 9.68 -7.99 -26.16
CA GLY A 256 8.53 -7.12 -26.31
C GLY A 256 8.84 -5.91 -27.18
N PHE A 257 8.18 -4.79 -26.90
CA PHE A 257 8.46 -3.51 -27.53
C PHE A 257 8.63 -2.42 -26.48
N TYR A 258 9.48 -1.44 -26.79
CA TYR A 258 9.54 -0.19 -26.04
C TYR A 258 8.51 0.78 -26.64
N ASP A 259 7.34 0.84 -26.01
CA ASP A 259 6.18 1.65 -26.42
C ASP A 259 6.50 3.15 -26.51
N GLY A 260 6.62 3.67 -27.73
CA GLY A 260 6.99 5.08 -27.96
C GLY A 260 8.34 5.26 -28.63
N LEU A 261 9.30 4.35 -28.40
CA LEU A 261 10.59 4.37 -29.09
C LEU A 261 10.52 3.72 -30.47
N GLY A 262 9.57 2.81 -30.69
CA GLY A 262 9.48 2.03 -31.94
C GLY A 262 10.58 0.98 -32.07
N ALA A 263 11.28 0.67 -30.98
CA ALA A 263 12.36 -0.31 -30.92
C ALA A 263 11.88 -1.62 -30.27
N ARG A 264 12.43 -2.76 -30.72
CA ARG A 264 12.20 -4.05 -30.09
C ARG A 264 12.93 -4.13 -28.75
N LYS A 265 12.20 -4.59 -27.74
CA LYS A 265 12.76 -4.99 -26.45
C LYS A 265 13.16 -6.44 -26.53
N GLU A 266 14.40 -6.73 -26.19
CA GLU A 266 14.97 -8.07 -26.30
C GLU A 266 15.60 -8.49 -24.97
N ALA A 267 15.55 -9.80 -24.67
CA ALA A 267 16.24 -10.34 -23.51
C ALA A 267 17.75 -10.11 -23.66
N GLY A 268 18.37 -9.53 -22.62
CA GLY A 268 19.78 -9.12 -22.63
C GLY A 268 20.00 -7.63 -22.89
N ASP A 269 18.99 -6.90 -23.38
CA ASP A 269 19.03 -5.43 -23.44
C ASP A 269 19.37 -4.85 -22.05
N GLN A 270 20.07 -3.73 -22.05
CA GLN A 270 20.46 -3.04 -20.81
C GLN A 270 19.64 -1.76 -20.64
N ALA A 271 18.98 -1.61 -19.49
CA ALA A 271 18.47 -0.33 -19.01
C ALA A 271 19.49 0.31 -18.09
N LEU A 272 19.93 1.50 -18.47
CA LEU A 272 20.71 2.38 -17.61
C LEU A 272 19.82 3.51 -17.12
N SER A 273 19.46 3.47 -15.84
CA SER A 273 18.57 4.43 -15.21
C SER A 273 19.34 5.42 -14.35
N GLU A 274 18.87 6.66 -14.35
CA GLU A 274 19.44 7.78 -13.63
C GLU A 274 18.33 8.62 -12.99
N THR A 275 18.53 9.00 -11.73
CA THR A 275 17.63 9.83 -10.93
C THR A 275 18.37 10.40 -9.72
N LYS A 276 17.66 11.02 -8.77
CA LYS A 276 18.18 11.36 -7.45
C LYS A 276 17.09 11.29 -6.38
N PRO A 277 17.43 11.18 -5.08
CA PRO A 277 16.43 11.20 -4.02
C PRO A 277 15.54 12.45 -4.12
N GLY A 278 14.22 12.25 -4.14
CA GLY A 278 13.25 13.33 -4.28
C GLY A 278 13.04 13.86 -5.70
N GLU A 279 13.61 13.22 -6.73
CA GLU A 279 13.40 13.61 -8.14
C GLU A 279 12.05 13.16 -8.67
N TRP A 280 11.42 13.99 -9.51
CA TRP A 280 10.09 13.74 -10.10
C TRP A 280 10.10 12.84 -11.33
N TYR A 281 11.28 12.36 -11.73
CA TYR A 281 11.41 11.50 -12.88
C TYR A 281 12.59 10.54 -12.74
N ILE A 282 12.51 9.45 -13.50
CA ILE A 282 13.63 8.54 -13.71
C ILE A 282 13.92 8.50 -15.21
N LYS A 283 15.15 8.84 -15.57
CA LYS A 283 15.64 8.79 -16.95
C LYS A 283 16.28 7.43 -17.21
N THR A 284 15.75 6.65 -18.14
CA THR A 284 16.25 5.33 -18.50
C THR A 284 16.67 5.28 -19.96
N LYS A 285 17.96 5.06 -20.21
CA LYS A 285 18.49 4.78 -21.55
C LYS A 285 18.49 3.27 -21.79
N TYR A 286 17.94 2.84 -22.91
CA TYR A 286 17.93 1.44 -23.32
C TYR A 286 19.02 1.19 -24.35
N PHE A 287 19.76 0.10 -24.17
CA PHE A 287 20.80 -0.35 -25.08
C PHE A 287 20.55 -1.80 -25.51
N SER A 288 20.89 -2.14 -26.75
CA SER A 288 20.93 -3.53 -27.20
C SER A 288 22.01 -4.31 -26.44
N LYS A 289 22.01 -5.64 -26.59
CA LYS A 289 23.08 -6.51 -26.08
C LYS A 289 24.47 -6.10 -26.62
N ASP A 290 24.51 -5.54 -27.82
CA ASP A 290 25.73 -5.09 -28.50
C ASP A 290 26.10 -3.63 -28.15
N GLY A 291 25.32 -2.97 -27.29
CA GLY A 291 25.59 -1.61 -26.81
C GLY A 291 24.99 -0.50 -27.67
N GLU A 292 24.17 -0.81 -28.68
CA GLU A 292 23.51 0.20 -29.51
C GLU A 292 22.38 0.87 -28.73
N TRP A 293 22.35 2.21 -28.71
CA TRP A 293 21.31 2.96 -28.02
C TRP A 293 19.97 2.85 -28.76
N LYS A 294 18.97 2.27 -28.09
CA LYS A 294 17.61 2.07 -28.63
C LYS A 294 16.66 3.26 -28.35
N GLY A 295 17.04 4.15 -27.43
CA GLY A 295 16.26 5.33 -27.06
C GLY A 295 16.23 5.59 -25.55
N THR A 296 15.57 6.67 -25.13
CA THR A 296 15.49 7.09 -23.72
C THR A 296 14.04 7.27 -23.29
N TYR A 297 13.68 6.76 -22.12
CA TYR A 297 12.45 7.08 -21.41
C TYR A 297 12.74 8.03 -20.26
N ILE A 298 11.87 8.99 -20.07
CA ILE A 298 11.81 9.79 -18.85
C ILE A 298 10.44 9.57 -18.25
N ASN A 299 10.38 8.69 -17.26
CA ASN A 299 9.16 8.32 -16.57
C ASN A 299 8.87 9.35 -15.48
N LEU A 300 7.77 10.08 -15.58
CA LEU A 300 7.35 11.00 -14.52
C LEU A 300 6.71 10.22 -13.38
N ASN A 301 7.17 10.50 -12.18
CA ASN A 301 6.75 9.80 -10.98
C ASN A 301 6.68 10.73 -9.78
N THR A 302 6.09 10.26 -8.69
CA THR A 302 6.23 10.93 -7.40
C THR A 302 7.70 10.91 -6.99
N PRO A 303 8.19 11.95 -6.29
CA PRO A 303 9.58 12.05 -5.87
C PRO A 303 10.17 10.73 -5.34
N VAL A 304 11.27 10.30 -5.95
CA VAL A 304 11.89 8.98 -5.71
C VAL A 304 12.34 8.81 -4.25
N GLU A 305 12.04 7.65 -3.68
CA GLU A 305 12.48 7.23 -2.36
C GLU A 305 13.47 6.07 -2.46
N VAL A 306 14.54 6.13 -1.66
CA VAL A 306 15.61 5.12 -1.66
C VAL A 306 15.64 4.47 -0.28
N TYR A 307 15.18 3.24 -0.22
CA TYR A 307 15.18 2.38 0.96
C TYR A 307 16.40 1.46 0.97
N PRO A 308 16.73 0.83 2.11
CA PRO A 308 17.87 -0.09 2.25
C PRO A 308 18.12 -1.07 1.10
N LYS A 309 17.05 -1.65 0.53
CA LYS A 309 17.14 -2.66 -0.56
C LYS A 309 16.26 -2.33 -1.76
N THR A 310 15.74 -1.10 -1.82
CA THR A 310 14.66 -0.79 -2.76
C THR A 310 14.66 0.66 -3.16
N LEU A 311 14.55 0.93 -4.46
CA LEU A 311 14.16 2.23 -4.99
C LEU A 311 12.66 2.20 -5.29
N ARG A 312 11.88 3.12 -4.74
CA ARG A 312 10.42 3.13 -4.85
C ARG A 312 9.91 4.50 -5.30
N TYR A 313 8.89 4.46 -6.16
CA TYR A 313 8.15 5.62 -6.61
C TYR A 313 6.75 5.22 -7.08
N VAL A 314 5.82 6.17 -7.10
CA VAL A 314 4.52 6.02 -7.76
C VAL A 314 4.61 6.58 -9.16
N ASP A 315 4.41 5.72 -10.14
CA ASP A 315 4.30 6.07 -11.54
C ASP A 315 3.05 6.92 -11.78
N LEU A 316 3.24 8.06 -12.43
CA LEU A 316 2.16 9.01 -12.73
C LEU A 316 1.58 8.79 -14.13
N GLU A 317 1.94 7.67 -14.78
CA GLU A 317 1.49 7.24 -16.10
C GLU A 317 1.81 8.24 -17.21
N VAL A 318 2.81 9.12 -17.03
CA VAL A 318 3.26 10.06 -18.06
C VAL A 318 4.73 9.80 -18.35
N ASP A 319 5.02 9.52 -19.63
CA ASP A 319 6.37 9.23 -20.09
C ASP A 319 6.78 10.18 -21.20
N ILE A 320 8.05 10.58 -21.21
CA ILE A 320 8.66 11.31 -22.33
C ILE A 320 9.68 10.39 -22.99
N CYS A 321 9.41 10.05 -24.24
CA CYS A 321 10.25 9.18 -25.07
C CYS A 321 11.14 10.02 -25.98
N VAL A 322 12.42 9.68 -26.03
CA VAL A 322 13.41 10.25 -26.95
C VAL A 322 13.95 9.14 -27.84
N ARG A 323 13.69 9.24 -29.14
CA ARG A 323 14.11 8.25 -30.13
C ARG A 323 15.54 8.50 -30.63
N PRO A 324 16.19 7.49 -31.25
CA PRO A 324 17.49 7.65 -31.90
C PRO A 324 17.54 8.73 -32.98
N ASP A 325 16.42 8.98 -33.66
CA ASP A 325 16.27 10.03 -34.68
C ASP A 325 16.09 11.45 -34.10
N GLY A 326 16.13 11.60 -32.77
CA GLY A 326 15.92 12.87 -32.06
C GLY A 326 14.46 13.22 -31.80
N THR A 327 13.50 12.42 -32.25
CA THR A 327 12.06 12.66 -32.01
C THR A 327 11.75 12.55 -30.53
N VAL A 328 11.09 13.57 -29.98
CA VAL A 328 10.60 13.61 -28.60
C VAL A 328 9.09 13.50 -28.58
N LYS A 329 8.55 12.50 -27.86
CA LYS A 329 7.10 12.28 -27.73
C LYS A 329 6.71 12.17 -26.26
N VAL A 330 5.67 12.90 -25.86
CA VAL A 330 5.01 12.71 -24.56
C VAL A 330 3.91 11.67 -24.75
N LEU A 331 3.84 10.69 -23.87
CA LEU A 331 2.86 9.61 -23.87
C LEU A 331 1.92 9.72 -22.68
N ASP A 332 0.74 9.12 -22.84
CA ASP A 332 -0.17 8.75 -21.77
C ASP A 332 -0.71 9.90 -20.88
N MET A 333 -0.67 11.14 -21.37
CA MET A 333 -1.35 12.28 -20.72
C MET A 333 -2.85 12.03 -20.46
N GLU A 334 -3.52 11.30 -21.34
CA GLU A 334 -4.92 10.91 -21.16
C GLU A 334 -5.14 10.00 -19.94
N LYS A 335 -4.16 9.16 -19.57
CA LYS A 335 -4.27 8.31 -18.38
C LYS A 335 -4.23 9.15 -17.11
N LEU A 336 -3.36 10.17 -17.08
CA LEU A 336 -3.28 11.13 -15.99
C LEU A 336 -4.58 11.93 -15.85
N GLU A 337 -5.15 12.40 -16.97
CA GLU A 337 -6.44 13.12 -16.99
C GLU A 337 -7.58 12.24 -16.46
N LYS A 338 -7.69 10.99 -16.93
CA LYS A 338 -8.67 10.03 -16.42
C LYS A 338 -8.49 9.72 -14.92
N ALA A 339 -7.25 9.68 -14.43
CA ALA A 339 -6.97 9.49 -13.01
C ALA A 339 -7.43 10.69 -12.17
N PHE A 340 -7.28 11.91 -12.70
CA PHE A 340 -7.77 13.13 -12.07
C PHE A 340 -9.30 13.20 -12.06
N GLU A 341 -9.95 12.92 -13.19
CA GLU A 341 -11.43 12.88 -13.30
C GLU A 341 -12.07 11.87 -12.35
N LYS A 342 -11.42 10.72 -12.14
CA LYS A 342 -11.86 9.69 -11.18
C LYS A 342 -11.54 10.02 -9.72
N GLY A 343 -10.84 11.13 -9.45
CA GLY A 343 -10.46 11.55 -8.11
C GLY A 343 -9.32 10.72 -7.48
N PHE A 344 -8.58 9.93 -8.26
CA PHE A 344 -7.45 9.14 -7.76
C PHE A 344 -6.22 10.00 -7.46
N ILE A 345 -6.09 11.15 -8.13
CA ILE A 345 -5.04 12.14 -7.87
C ILE A 345 -5.64 13.50 -7.58
N SER A 346 -4.96 14.27 -6.73
CA SER A 346 -5.38 15.64 -6.41
C SER A 346 -5.13 16.61 -7.58
N LYS A 347 -5.91 17.69 -7.65
CA LYS A 347 -5.69 18.79 -8.62
C LYS A 347 -4.26 19.33 -8.56
N LYS A 348 -3.74 19.54 -7.35
CA LYS A 348 -2.37 20.02 -7.14
C LYS A 348 -1.33 19.08 -7.74
N LEU A 349 -1.49 17.77 -7.55
CA LEU A 349 -0.58 16.78 -8.15
C LEU A 349 -0.68 16.85 -9.68
N PHE A 350 -1.90 16.81 -10.23
CA PHE A 350 -2.13 16.89 -11.67
C PHE A 350 -1.44 18.09 -12.32
N GLU A 351 -1.64 19.30 -11.78
CA GLU A 351 -1.01 20.53 -12.28
C GLU A 351 0.52 20.45 -12.20
N THR A 352 1.06 19.94 -11.09
CA THR A 352 2.51 19.76 -10.91
C THR A 352 3.10 18.82 -11.97
N VAL A 353 2.43 17.70 -12.29
CA VAL A 353 2.90 16.77 -13.34
C VAL A 353 2.91 17.45 -14.70
N LYS A 354 1.87 18.21 -15.05
CA LYS A 354 1.80 18.94 -16.34
C LYS A 354 2.94 19.95 -16.50
N GLU A 355 3.20 20.71 -15.45
CA GLU A 355 4.32 21.66 -15.43
C GLU A 355 5.66 20.93 -15.58
N LYS A 356 5.87 19.85 -14.82
CA LYS A 356 7.09 19.04 -14.90
C LYS A 356 7.29 18.39 -16.26
N ALA A 357 6.24 17.84 -16.86
CA ALA A 357 6.31 17.25 -18.20
C ALA A 357 6.74 18.29 -19.25
N THR A 358 6.21 19.51 -19.15
CA THR A 358 6.57 20.61 -20.05
C THR A 358 8.01 21.07 -19.84
N GLN A 359 8.44 21.23 -18.58
CA GLN A 359 9.82 21.61 -18.23
C GLN A 359 10.83 20.58 -18.76
N ILE A 360 10.58 19.29 -18.51
CA ILE A 360 11.45 18.20 -18.94
C ILE A 360 11.50 18.13 -20.47
N LYS A 361 10.34 18.17 -21.14
CA LYS A 361 10.28 18.17 -22.62
C LYS A 361 11.14 19.29 -23.21
N ASN A 362 11.02 20.51 -22.67
CA ASN A 362 11.79 21.67 -23.14
C ASN A 362 13.29 21.53 -22.86
N SER A 363 13.68 20.88 -21.76
CA SER A 363 15.09 20.63 -21.42
C SER A 363 15.75 19.56 -22.30
N VAL A 364 14.95 18.68 -22.92
CA VAL A 364 15.43 17.57 -23.75
C VAL A 364 15.51 17.95 -25.23
N ILE A 365 14.70 18.92 -25.66
CA ILE A 365 14.72 19.46 -27.04
C ILE A 365 15.86 20.47 -27.23
N ARG A 366 16.33 21.11 -26.15
CA ARG A 366 17.53 21.95 -26.15
C ARG A 366 18.78 21.10 -26.07
#